data_AF-A0A2X3F3F0-F1
#
_entry.id   AF-A0A2X3F3F0-F1
#
_cell.length_a   1.000
_cell.length_b   1.000
_cell.length_c   1.000
_cell.angle_alpha   90.00
_cell.angle_beta   90.00
_cell.angle_gamma   90.00
#
_symmetry.space_group_name_H-M   'P 1'
#
loop_
_entity.id
_entity.type
_entity.pdbx_description
1 polymer ?
#
loop_
_entity_poly.entity_id
_entity_poly.type
_entity_poly.pdbx_seq_one_letter_code
_entity_poly.pdbx_strand_id
1 'polypeptide(L)'
;MARCCQPRVAAADEFRCDPYPAVSLVGRSAQRLARALEGLDAELPAPANPAWINVSTNEVAPWYMAGGLLAVRDLTLGEPQEAPQIDDKDDYYSASLKLLVWLAKQDQR
;
A
#
# COMPACT_ATOMS: atom_id res chain seq x y z
N MET A 1 -8.74 -42.32 -1.55
CA MET A 1 -9.48 -42.08 -0.28
C MET A 1 -8.53 -42.33 0.86
N ALA A 2 -8.18 -41.30 1.63
CA ALA A 2 -7.77 -41.42 3.04
C ALA A 2 -7.72 -40.01 3.64
N ARG A 3 -8.79 -39.62 4.34
CA ARG A 3 -8.71 -38.61 5.39
C ARG A 3 -8.25 -39.35 6.64
N CYS A 4 -7.26 -38.84 7.35
CA CYS A 4 -7.20 -39.01 8.80
C CYS A 4 -6.29 -37.96 9.44
N CYS A 5 -6.69 -37.53 10.63
CA CYS A 5 -5.97 -36.68 11.59
C CYS A 5 -5.96 -35.16 11.30
N GLN A 6 -7.03 -34.49 11.71
CA GLN A 6 -6.80 -33.34 12.61
C GLN A 6 -6.63 -33.90 14.03
N PRO A 7 -5.74 -33.28 14.83
CA PRO A 7 -6.21 -32.68 16.06
C PRO A 7 -5.66 -31.27 16.29
N ARG A 8 -6.26 -30.65 17.29
CA ARG A 8 -6.33 -29.23 17.64
C ARG A 8 -5.17 -28.82 18.56
N VAL A 9 -4.56 -27.67 18.25
CA VAL A 9 -3.88 -26.68 19.13
C VAL A 9 -2.86 -27.19 20.15
N ALA A 10 -1.58 -26.91 19.90
CA ALA A 10 -0.69 -26.20 20.84
C ALA A 10 0.67 -25.92 20.18
N ALA A 11 1.02 -24.64 20.12
CA ALA A 11 2.35 -24.03 20.17
C ALA A 11 3.49 -24.54 19.26
N ALA A 12 4.16 -23.54 18.68
CA ALA A 12 5.50 -23.53 18.10
C ALA A 12 5.63 -23.98 16.62
N ASP A 13 5.78 -22.94 15.79
CA ASP A 13 6.88 -22.84 14.83
C ASP A 13 6.80 -23.70 13.57
N GLU A 14 5.77 -23.46 12.76
CA GLU A 14 5.83 -23.79 11.34
C GLU A 14 6.45 -22.59 10.60
N PHE A 15 7.78 -22.59 10.53
CA PHE A 15 8.59 -21.77 9.63
C PHE A 15 8.27 -22.17 8.18
N ARG A 16 7.10 -21.75 7.71
CA ARG A 16 6.75 -21.78 6.29
C ARG A 16 7.63 -20.73 5.62
N CYS A 17 8.35 -21.13 4.58
CA CYS A 17 9.15 -20.25 3.73
C CYS A 17 8.24 -19.20 3.09
N ASP A 18 7.96 -18.13 3.82
CA ASP A 18 7.33 -16.91 3.33
C ASP A 18 8.49 -16.00 2.92
N PRO A 19 8.78 -15.83 1.61
CA PRO A 19 9.96 -15.09 1.20
C PRO A 19 9.88 -13.61 1.58
N TYR A 20 8.69 -13.10 1.96
CA TYR A 20 8.50 -11.71 2.39
C TYR A 20 7.29 -11.54 3.35
N PRO A 21 7.45 -11.79 4.68
CA PRO A 21 6.36 -11.59 5.64
C PRO A 21 5.93 -10.12 5.80
N ALA A 22 6.63 -9.17 5.19
CA ALA A 22 6.27 -7.76 5.19
C ALA A 22 5.10 -7.42 4.27
N VAL A 23 4.83 -8.21 3.21
CA VAL A 23 3.81 -7.87 2.21
C VAL A 23 2.41 -8.33 2.64
N SER A 24 2.32 -9.38 3.47
CA SER A 24 1.02 -9.92 3.92
C SER A 24 0.35 -9.12 5.05
N LEU A 25 0.90 -7.98 5.47
CA LEU A 25 0.30 -7.10 6.48
C LEU A 25 -0.68 -6.05 5.90
N VAL A 26 -1.07 -6.16 4.63
CA VAL A 26 -2.04 -5.26 3.98
C VAL A 26 -3.47 -5.78 4.21
N GLY A 27 -3.82 -6.10 5.46
CA GLY A 27 -5.09 -6.78 5.75
C GLY A 27 -6.11 -5.97 6.56
N ARG A 28 -5.66 -5.06 7.44
CA ARG A 28 -6.53 -4.29 8.35
C ARG A 28 -6.09 -2.84 8.57
N SER A 29 -4.78 -2.62 8.66
CA SER A 29 -4.19 -1.29 8.76
C SER A 29 -4.38 -0.49 7.47
N ALA A 30 -4.24 -1.17 6.32
CA ALA A 30 -4.48 -0.59 4.99
C ALA A 30 -5.93 -0.15 4.79
N GLN A 31 -6.91 -0.82 5.39
CA GLN A 31 -8.34 -0.44 5.28
C GLN A 31 -8.67 0.82 6.10
N ARG A 32 -8.05 0.98 7.27
CA ARG A 32 -8.18 2.21 8.08
C ARG A 32 -7.46 3.38 7.41
N LEU A 33 -6.29 3.13 6.84
CA LEU A 33 -5.56 4.10 6.02
C LEU A 33 -6.37 4.45 4.77
N ALA A 34 -7.00 3.47 4.10
CA ALA A 34 -7.86 3.69 2.96
C ALA A 34 -9.04 4.59 3.30
N ARG A 35 -9.76 4.33 4.40
CA ARG A 35 -10.84 5.23 4.83
C ARG A 35 -10.38 6.63 5.22
N ALA A 36 -9.21 6.75 5.85
CA ALA A 36 -8.64 8.06 6.17
C ALA A 36 -8.27 8.82 4.89
N LEU A 37 -7.71 8.11 3.90
CA LEU A 37 -7.36 8.67 2.60
C LEU A 37 -8.59 9.00 1.75
N GLU A 38 -9.65 8.18 1.77
CA GLU A 38 -10.95 8.48 1.15
C GLU A 38 -11.55 9.77 1.73
N GLY A 39 -11.48 9.94 3.06
CA GLY A 39 -11.94 11.17 3.73
C GLY A 39 -11.11 12.40 3.34
N LEU A 40 -9.81 12.24 3.12
CA LEU A 40 -8.91 13.30 2.64
C LEU A 40 -9.17 13.65 1.16
N ASP A 41 -9.52 12.66 0.34
CA ASP A 41 -9.80 12.84 -1.09
C ASP A 41 -11.14 13.55 -1.34
N ALA A 42 -12.13 13.27 -0.49
CA ALA A 42 -13.44 13.92 -0.57
C ALA A 42 -13.36 15.44 -0.32
N GLU A 43 -12.37 15.91 0.45
CA GLU A 43 -12.15 17.33 0.76
C GLU A 43 -11.21 18.01 -0.24
N LEU A 44 -10.36 17.26 -0.95
CA LEU A 44 -9.32 17.78 -1.83
C LEU A 44 -9.36 17.06 -3.20
N PRO A 45 -9.99 17.63 -4.24
CA PRO A 45 -10.08 16.98 -5.54
C PRO A 45 -8.69 16.75 -6.13
N ALA A 46 -8.47 15.57 -6.74
CA ALA A 46 -7.23 15.26 -7.44
C ALA A 46 -6.87 16.37 -8.46
N PRO A 47 -5.61 16.83 -8.51
CA PRO A 47 -4.41 16.23 -7.92
C PRO A 47 -3.99 16.86 -6.57
N ALA A 48 -4.91 17.37 -5.76
CA ALA A 48 -4.58 18.20 -4.59
C ALA A 48 -4.28 17.44 -3.27
N ASN A 49 -3.83 16.18 -3.30
CA ASN A 49 -3.47 15.47 -2.06
C ASN A 49 -2.09 15.93 -1.59
N PRO A 50 -1.95 16.43 -0.35
CA PRO A 50 -0.68 16.96 0.14
C PRO A 50 0.34 15.83 0.34
N ALA A 51 1.61 16.08 0.05
CA ALA A 51 2.66 15.06 0.20
C ALA A 51 2.85 14.58 1.66
N TRP A 52 2.45 15.39 2.64
CA TRP A 52 2.46 15.04 4.06
C TRP A 52 1.40 15.84 4.83
N ILE A 53 1.03 15.34 6.01
CA ILE A 53 0.18 16.04 6.98
C ILE A 53 0.82 15.91 8.35
N ASN A 54 0.89 17.02 9.09
CA ASN A 54 1.25 17.00 10.50
C ASN A 54 0.06 16.46 11.30
N VAL A 55 0.22 15.24 11.83
CA VAL A 55 -0.85 14.53 12.55
C VAL A 55 -1.23 15.14 13.90
N SER A 56 -0.47 16.11 14.41
CA SER A 56 -0.79 16.82 15.65
C SER A 56 -1.45 18.17 15.41
N THR A 57 -1.13 18.85 14.31
CA THR A 57 -1.61 20.22 14.03
C THR A 57 -2.54 20.33 12.82
N ASN A 58 -2.69 19.24 12.05
CA ASN A 58 -3.40 19.19 10.76
C ASN A 58 -2.81 20.14 9.69
N GLU A 59 -1.59 20.62 9.86
CA GLU A 59 -0.87 21.36 8.82
C GLU A 59 -0.56 20.42 7.64
N VAL A 60 -0.73 20.91 6.42
CA VAL A 60 -0.55 20.13 5.19
C VAL A 60 0.64 20.64 4.39
N ALA A 61 1.25 19.76 3.59
CA ALA A 61 2.33 20.14 2.69
C ALA A 61 1.90 21.25 1.71
N PRO A 62 2.77 22.23 1.42
CA PRO A 62 2.51 23.25 0.40
C PRO A 62 2.65 22.73 -1.04
N TRP A 63 2.96 21.43 -1.22
CA TRP A 63 3.08 20.76 -2.52
C TRP A 63 2.36 19.41 -2.50
N TYR A 64 2.00 18.94 -3.69
CA TYR A 64 1.16 17.75 -3.87
C TYR A 64 1.98 16.45 -3.99
N MET A 65 1.30 15.32 -3.77
CA MET A 65 1.82 14.00 -4.08
C MET A 65 2.12 13.87 -5.58
N ALA A 66 3.26 13.25 -5.90
CA ALA A 66 3.67 12.94 -7.27
C ALA A 66 4.41 11.60 -7.30
N GLY A 67 4.58 11.05 -8.50
CA GLY A 67 5.36 9.85 -8.74
C GLY A 67 4.91 8.67 -7.87
N GLY A 68 5.84 8.08 -7.13
CA GLY A 68 5.59 6.93 -6.26
C GLY A 68 4.56 7.15 -5.15
N LEU A 69 4.44 8.38 -4.61
CA LEU A 69 3.42 8.67 -3.59
C LEU A 69 2.02 8.64 -4.19
N LEU A 70 1.88 9.16 -5.42
CA LEU A 70 0.60 9.10 -6.15
C LEU A 70 0.23 7.65 -6.46
N ALA A 71 1.21 6.81 -6.85
CA ALA A 71 0.97 5.39 -7.04
C ALA A 71 0.49 4.70 -5.76
N VAL A 72 1.01 5.05 -4.57
CA VAL A 72 0.51 4.47 -3.30
C VAL A 72 -0.94 4.89 -3.04
N ARG A 73 -1.30 6.16 -3.29
CA ARG A 73 -2.68 6.64 -3.17
C ARG A 73 -3.61 5.85 -4.07
N ASP A 74 -3.29 5.77 -5.35
CA ASP A 74 -4.11 5.11 -6.36
C ASP A 74 -4.33 3.63 -6.00
N LEU A 75 -3.30 2.94 -5.48
CA LEU A 75 -3.44 1.56 -5.01
C LEU A 75 -4.41 1.47 -3.83
N THR A 76 -4.34 2.44 -2.93
CA THR A 76 -5.15 2.48 -1.71
C THR A 76 -6.62 2.79 -1.99
N LEU A 77 -6.89 3.62 -3.00
CA LEU A 77 -8.23 3.93 -3.49
C LEU A 77 -8.78 2.84 -4.43
N GLY A 78 -7.98 1.84 -4.77
CA GLY A 78 -8.36 0.78 -5.71
C GLY A 78 -8.42 1.24 -7.16
N GLU A 79 -7.77 2.35 -7.50
CA GLU A 79 -7.69 2.87 -8.86
C GLU A 79 -6.87 1.93 -9.76
N PRO A 80 -7.28 1.76 -11.03
CA PRO A 80 -6.60 0.86 -11.94
C PRO A 80 -5.23 1.41 -12.34
N GLN A 81 -4.17 0.75 -11.86
CA GLN A 81 -2.80 1.04 -12.28
C GLN A 81 -2.22 0.13 -13.36
N GLU A 82 -1.41 0.71 -14.24
CA GLU A 82 -0.60 0.01 -15.26
C GLU A 82 0.82 -0.33 -14.75
N ALA A 83 1.63 -0.97 -15.59
CA ALA A 83 3.04 -1.17 -15.29
C ALA A 83 3.77 0.18 -15.21
N PRO A 84 4.54 0.43 -14.13
CA PRO A 84 5.13 1.73 -13.90
C PRO A 84 6.22 2.04 -14.93
N GLN A 85 6.20 3.26 -15.45
CA GLN A 85 7.33 3.84 -16.16
C GLN A 85 8.22 4.57 -15.14
N ILE A 86 9.52 4.31 -15.22
CA ILE A 86 10.55 5.00 -14.44
C ILE A 86 11.20 6.03 -15.38
N ASP A 87 11.08 7.30 -15.03
CA ASP A 87 11.60 8.41 -15.83
C ASP A 87 12.65 9.24 -15.08
N ASP A 88 13.24 10.22 -15.76
CA ASP A 88 14.30 11.08 -15.20
C ASP A 88 13.81 12.01 -14.06
N LYS A 89 12.49 12.07 -13.79
CA LYS A 89 11.89 12.82 -12.68
C LYS A 89 11.69 11.96 -11.44
N ASP A 90 11.78 10.64 -11.58
CA ASP A 90 11.76 9.73 -10.45
C ASP A 90 13.13 9.69 -9.78
N ASP A 91 13.20 10.15 -8.54
CA ASP A 91 14.29 9.78 -7.67
C ASP A 91 14.17 8.29 -7.24
N TYR A 92 15.21 7.81 -6.56
CA TYR A 92 15.25 6.43 -6.06
C TYR A 92 14.01 6.06 -5.23
N TYR A 93 13.49 7.00 -4.43
CA TYR A 93 12.33 6.79 -3.58
C TYR A 93 11.05 6.62 -4.40
N SER A 94 10.79 7.53 -5.33
CA SER A 94 9.64 7.49 -6.24
C SER A 94 9.65 6.22 -7.10
N ALA A 95 10.80 5.89 -7.71
CA ALA A 95 10.95 4.72 -8.55
C ALA A 95 10.70 3.41 -7.79
N SER A 96 11.25 3.31 -6.57
CA SER A 96 11.06 2.13 -5.72
C SER A 96 9.59 1.96 -5.34
N LEU A 97 8.90 3.03 -4.98
CA LEU A 97 7.48 2.97 -4.62
C LEU A 97 6.61 2.55 -5.81
N LYS A 98 6.83 3.11 -6.99
CA LYS A 98 6.11 2.72 -8.22
C LYS A 98 6.22 1.21 -8.46
N LEU A 99 7.42 0.66 -8.34
CA LEU A 99 7.65 -0.78 -8.53
C LEU A 99 7.01 -1.63 -7.44
N LEU A 100 7.15 -1.24 -6.16
CA LEU A 100 6.57 -1.96 -5.02
C LEU A 100 5.04 -1.98 -5.09
N VAL A 101 4.43 -0.87 -5.47
CA VAL A 101 2.99 -0.75 -5.66
C VAL A 101 2.52 -1.69 -6.77
N TRP A 102 3.22 -1.71 -7.91
CA TRP A 102 2.89 -2.61 -9.01
C TRP A 102 3.01 -4.08 -8.58
N LEU A 103 4.06 -4.44 -7.85
CA LEU A 103 4.25 -5.78 -7.31
C LEU A 103 3.11 -6.17 -6.35
N ALA A 104 2.71 -5.28 -5.44
CA ALA A 104 1.60 -5.50 -4.52
C ALA A 104 0.28 -5.76 -5.27
N LYS A 105 0.05 -5.10 -6.41
CA LYS A 105 -1.12 -5.36 -7.26
C LYS A 105 -1.07 -6.74 -7.95
N GLN A 106 0.12 -7.23 -8.31
CA GLN A 106 0.26 -8.58 -8.89
C GLN A 106 0.06 -9.68 -7.84
N ASP A 107 0.51 -9.45 -6.61
CA ASP A 107 0.39 -10.40 -5.49
C ASP A 107 -1.08 -10.66 -5.06
N GLN A 108 -1.98 -9.74 -5.37
CA GLN A 108 -3.42 -9.88 -5.11
C GLN A 108 -4.18 -10.70 -6.18
N ARG A 109 -3.51 -11.25 -7.19
CA ARG A 109 -4.11 -12.13 -8.22
C ARG A 109 -4.01 -13.60 -7.86
#